data_AF-A0A7Z7IHU9-F1
#
_entry.id   AF-A0A7Z7IHU9-F1
#
_cell.length_a   1.000
_cell.length_b   1.000
_cell.length_c   1.000
_cell.angle_alpha   90.00
_cell.angle_beta   90.00
_cell.angle_gamma   90.00
#
_symmetry.space_group_name_H-M   'P 1'
#
loop_
_entity.id
_entity.type
_entity.pdbx_description
1 polymer ?
#
loop_
_entity_poly.entity_id
_entity_poly.type
_entity_poly.pdbx_seq_one_letter_code
_entity_poly.pdbx_strand_id
1 'polypeptide(L)'
;MTQVYIPATLAMLQQLVADGSLWPVNGTAFAVTPTLREAYAEGDDDELAEVALHEAALASLRLLASDTGDMALPRRAVLAAEVDDIKYRPDLDDAVVRLGGPVAMDQVIAAYVDNVGAEPAVTAAIAVIDAADLGDEDAELVVGDAQDHDLAWYANQELPFLLELL
;
A
#
# COMPACT_ATOMS: atom_id res chain seq x y z
N MET A 1 -10.04 17.14 -2.95
CA MET A 1 -9.96 15.83 -2.31
C MET A 1 -9.83 14.77 -3.38
N THR A 2 -8.71 14.05 -3.34
CA THR A 2 -8.37 12.92 -4.19
C THR A 2 -8.15 11.73 -3.27
N GLN A 3 -8.78 10.60 -3.58
CA GLN A 3 -8.54 9.36 -2.89
C GLN A 3 -7.15 8.82 -3.27
N VAL A 4 -6.36 8.51 -2.26
CA VAL A 4 -5.00 7.97 -2.40
C VAL A 4 -4.86 6.68 -1.61
N TYR A 5 -3.98 5.81 -2.09
CA TYR A 5 -3.59 4.54 -1.50
C TYR A 5 -2.13 4.64 -1.06
N ILE A 6 -1.90 4.54 0.23
CA ILE A 6 -0.62 4.79 0.87
C ILE A 6 -0.04 3.45 1.32
N PRO A 7 1.11 3.02 0.76
CA PRO A 7 1.81 1.83 1.24
C PRO A 7 2.21 2.00 2.71
N ALA A 8 1.97 0.98 3.51
CA ALA A 8 2.23 1.01 4.94
C ALA A 8 2.71 -0.35 5.47
N THR A 9 3.27 -0.32 6.68
CA THR A 9 3.48 -1.51 7.51
C THR A 9 2.55 -1.45 8.73
N LEU A 10 2.37 -2.56 9.44
CA LEU A 10 1.60 -2.57 10.69
C LEU A 10 2.17 -1.59 11.72
N ALA A 11 3.50 -1.42 11.78
CA ALA A 11 4.15 -0.43 12.65
C ALA A 11 3.77 1.01 12.26
N MET A 12 3.66 1.32 10.96
CA MET A 12 3.16 2.62 10.51
C MET A 12 1.70 2.85 10.87
N LEU A 13 0.85 1.81 10.83
CA LEU A 13 -0.54 1.91 11.29
C LEU A 13 -0.63 2.14 12.81
N GLN A 14 0.23 1.47 13.60
CA GLN A 14 0.34 1.71 15.04
C GLN A 14 0.74 3.15 15.33
N GLN A 15 1.70 3.69 14.56
CA GLN A 15 2.10 5.09 14.68
C GLN A 15 0.94 6.04 14.33
N LEU A 16 0.21 5.78 13.24
CA LEU A 16 -0.96 6.57 12.87
C LEU A 16 -2.00 6.62 14.00
N VAL A 17 -2.30 5.49 14.65
CA VAL A 17 -3.23 5.42 15.78
C VAL A 17 -2.70 6.18 17.00
N ALA A 18 -1.40 6.06 17.30
CA ALA A 18 -0.79 6.69 18.46
C ALA A 18 -0.63 8.22 18.31
N ASP A 19 -0.15 8.67 17.15
CA ASP A 19 0.22 10.06 16.88
C ASP A 19 -0.92 10.85 16.22
N GLY A 20 -1.96 10.16 15.71
CA GLY A 20 -3.09 10.76 14.99
C GLY A 20 -2.76 11.22 13.56
N SER A 21 -1.54 11.00 13.10
CA SER A 21 -1.13 11.29 11.73
C SER A 21 0.05 10.41 11.30
N LEU A 22 0.20 10.23 10.00
CA LEU A 22 1.30 9.48 9.39
C LEU A 22 1.86 10.27 8.20
N TRP A 23 3.18 10.34 8.10
CA TRP A 23 3.84 10.79 6.88
C TRP A 23 4.36 9.57 6.11
N PRO A 24 3.86 9.31 4.87
CA PRO A 24 4.34 8.18 4.09
C PRO A 24 5.83 8.27 3.78
N VAL A 25 6.49 7.13 3.57
CA VAL A 25 7.91 7.10 3.22
C VAL A 25 8.15 7.90 1.93
N ASN A 26 8.98 8.94 2.03
CA ASN A 26 9.21 9.94 0.97
C ASN A 26 7.94 10.66 0.45
N GLY A 27 6.80 10.52 1.13
CA GLY A 27 5.50 11.01 0.67
C GLY A 27 4.92 10.22 -0.53
N THR A 28 5.38 8.99 -0.79
CA THR A 28 4.83 8.15 -1.88
C THR A 28 3.41 7.71 -1.55
N ALA A 29 2.50 7.84 -2.52
CA ALA A 29 1.19 7.21 -2.53
C ALA A 29 0.79 6.87 -3.97
N PHE A 30 -0.36 6.22 -4.14
CA PHE A 30 -0.90 5.79 -5.42
C PHE A 30 -2.32 6.32 -5.57
N ALA A 31 -2.74 6.62 -6.79
CA ALA A 31 -4.07 7.14 -7.07
C ALA A 31 -4.48 6.83 -8.51
N VAL A 32 -5.76 7.07 -8.83
CA VAL A 32 -6.25 7.04 -10.21
C VAL A 32 -5.76 8.31 -10.94
N THR A 33 -4.52 8.28 -11.42
CA THR A 33 -3.89 9.41 -12.11
C THR A 33 -4.38 9.52 -13.57
N PRO A 34 -4.15 10.66 -14.24
CA PRO A 34 -4.36 10.74 -15.69
C PRO A 34 -3.55 9.71 -16.49
N THR A 35 -2.30 9.42 -16.10
CA THR A 35 -1.45 8.45 -16.81
C THR A 35 -1.99 7.03 -16.64
N LEU A 36 -2.45 6.66 -15.45
CA LEU A 36 -3.10 5.36 -15.24
C LEU A 36 -4.36 5.19 -16.10
N ARG A 37 -5.19 6.24 -16.20
CA ARG A 37 -6.38 6.23 -17.07
C ARG A 37 -6.04 6.09 -18.55
N GLU A 38 -4.90 6.60 -18.97
CA GLU A 38 -4.43 6.48 -20.36
C GLU A 38 -3.85 5.09 -20.65
N ALA A 39 -3.19 4.46 -19.67
CA ALA A 39 -2.60 3.13 -19.80
C ALA A 39 -3.65 2.01 -19.92
N TYR A 40 -4.79 2.18 -19.26
CA TYR A 40 -5.90 1.23 -19.30
C TYR A 40 -6.94 1.66 -20.33
N ALA A 41 -7.01 0.94 -21.46
CA ALA A 41 -7.88 1.28 -22.60
C ALA A 41 -9.39 1.25 -22.26
N GLU A 42 -9.77 0.47 -21.26
CA GLU A 42 -11.11 0.31 -20.72
C GLU A 42 -10.99 0.17 -19.19
N GLY A 43 -11.97 0.71 -18.46
CA GLY A 43 -11.98 0.71 -17.00
C GLY A 43 -12.71 1.92 -16.45
N ASP A 44 -13.64 1.74 -15.51
CA ASP A 44 -14.19 2.87 -14.75
C ASP A 44 -13.28 3.29 -13.58
N ASP A 45 -13.67 4.36 -12.89
CA ASP A 45 -12.89 4.91 -11.78
C ASP A 45 -12.69 3.90 -10.64
N ASP A 46 -13.67 3.01 -10.41
CA ASP A 46 -13.62 2.02 -9.34
C ASP A 46 -12.66 0.88 -9.71
N GLU A 47 -12.73 0.40 -10.96
CA GLU A 47 -11.79 -0.60 -11.49
C GLU A 47 -10.34 -0.09 -11.47
N LEU A 48 -10.12 1.17 -11.83
CA LEU A 48 -8.79 1.79 -11.76
C LEU A 48 -8.31 2.04 -10.33
N ALA A 49 -9.24 2.26 -9.39
CA ALA A 49 -8.91 2.44 -7.99
C ALA A 49 -8.37 1.13 -7.38
N GLU A 50 -8.90 -0.02 -7.81
CA GLU A 50 -8.35 -1.34 -7.46
C GLU A 50 -6.93 -1.52 -8.01
N VAL A 51 -6.63 -1.06 -9.23
CA VAL A 51 -5.25 -1.09 -9.76
C VAL A 51 -4.32 -0.26 -8.88
N ALA A 52 -4.70 0.97 -8.53
CA ALA A 52 -3.90 1.83 -7.66
C ALA A 52 -3.71 1.23 -6.25
N LEU A 53 -4.70 0.52 -5.72
CA LEU A 53 -4.61 -0.22 -4.46
C LEU A 53 -3.59 -1.37 -4.55
N HIS A 54 -3.62 -2.17 -5.62
CA HIS A 54 -2.66 -3.26 -5.82
C HIS A 54 -1.23 -2.74 -5.96
N GLU A 55 -1.02 -1.66 -6.70
CA GLU A 55 0.29 -1.00 -6.80
C GLU A 55 0.80 -0.52 -5.43
N ALA A 56 -0.08 0.02 -4.58
CA ALA A 56 0.27 0.38 -3.21
C ALA A 56 0.58 -0.85 -2.33
N ALA A 57 -0.12 -1.97 -2.53
CA ALA A 57 0.15 -3.22 -1.82
C ALA A 57 1.50 -3.82 -2.23
N LEU A 58 1.84 -3.77 -3.53
CA LEU A 58 3.16 -4.14 -4.04
C LEU A 58 4.27 -3.25 -3.46
N ALA A 59 4.06 -1.94 -3.41
CA ALA A 59 4.99 -1.03 -2.75
C ALA A 59 5.15 -1.31 -1.24
N SER A 60 4.13 -1.86 -0.58
CA SER A 60 4.20 -2.24 0.83
C SER A 60 5.16 -3.42 1.06
N LEU A 61 5.33 -4.32 0.09
CA LEU A 61 6.35 -5.38 0.17
C LEU A 61 7.76 -4.82 0.30
N ARG A 62 8.07 -3.72 -0.41
CA ARG A 62 9.38 -3.04 -0.34
C ARG A 62 9.61 -2.39 1.03
N LEU A 63 8.54 -1.87 1.64
CA LEU A 63 8.59 -1.36 3.03
C LEU A 63 8.86 -2.50 4.01
N LEU A 64 8.15 -3.63 3.88
CA LEU A 64 8.34 -4.81 4.73
C LEU A 64 9.74 -5.42 4.57
N ALA A 65 10.26 -5.49 3.34
CA ALA A 65 11.64 -5.96 3.09
C ALA A 65 12.71 -5.06 3.71
N SER A 66 12.41 -3.77 3.89
CA SER A 66 13.27 -2.82 4.59
C SER A 66 13.07 -2.84 6.11
N ASP A 67 11.98 -3.43 6.60
CA ASP A 67 11.65 -3.51 8.02
C ASP A 67 12.33 -4.74 8.64
N THR A 68 13.38 -4.49 9.43
CA THR A 68 14.20 -5.53 10.07
C THR A 68 13.77 -5.81 11.51
N GLY A 69 12.59 -5.34 11.92
CA GLY A 69 12.06 -5.58 13.26
C GLY A 69 11.75 -7.06 13.51
N ASP A 70 12.27 -7.61 14.63
CA ASP A 70 12.10 -9.01 15.05
C ASP A 70 10.63 -9.47 15.26
N MET A 71 9.65 -8.57 15.18
CA MET A 71 8.23 -8.81 15.44
C MET A 71 7.29 -8.36 14.31
N ALA A 72 7.82 -8.01 13.13
CA ALA A 72 6.99 -7.59 12.01
C ALA A 72 6.25 -8.80 11.40
N LEU A 73 4.93 -8.85 11.53
CA LEU A 73 4.12 -9.83 10.80
C LEU A 73 4.26 -9.55 9.29
N PRO A 74 4.52 -10.57 8.45
CA PRO A 74 4.68 -10.41 7.02
C PRO A 74 3.31 -10.22 6.36
N ARG A 75 2.74 -9.03 6.54
CA ARG A 75 1.41 -8.64 6.04
C ARG A 75 1.51 -7.28 5.36
N ARG A 76 1.09 -7.20 4.10
CA ARG A 76 0.95 -5.92 3.40
C ARG A 76 -0.16 -5.12 4.06
N ALA A 77 0.05 -3.81 4.13
CA ALA A 77 -0.96 -2.88 4.60
C ALA A 77 -1.01 -1.66 3.68
N VAL A 78 -2.21 -1.21 3.32
CA VAL A 78 -2.42 0.00 2.52
C VAL A 78 -3.46 0.87 3.21
N LEU A 79 -3.16 2.16 3.38
CA LEU A 79 -4.15 3.14 3.86
C LEU A 79 -4.84 3.81 2.68
N ALA A 80 -6.16 3.77 2.65
CA ALA A 80 -6.95 4.65 1.79
C ALA A 80 -7.29 5.94 2.54
N ALA A 81 -7.03 7.08 1.90
CA ALA A 81 -7.28 8.40 2.49
C ALA A 81 -7.73 9.42 1.44
N GLU A 82 -8.42 10.47 1.86
CA GLU A 82 -8.73 11.63 1.02
C GLU A 82 -7.81 12.81 1.34
N VAL A 83 -7.11 13.31 0.33
CA VAL A 83 -6.13 14.39 0.49
C VAL A 83 -6.32 15.48 -0.57
N ASP A 84 -5.89 16.70 -0.28
CA ASP A 84 -6.04 17.84 -1.21
C ASP A 84 -4.75 18.18 -1.98
N ASP A 85 -3.57 17.93 -1.39
CA ASP A 85 -2.29 18.32 -1.96
C ASP A 85 -1.50 17.10 -2.45
N ILE A 86 -1.59 16.84 -3.75
CA ILE A 86 -0.85 15.78 -4.44
C ILE A 86 -0.13 16.29 -5.68
N LYS A 87 0.99 15.65 -6.00
CA LYS A 87 1.73 15.84 -7.25
C LYS A 87 1.89 14.52 -7.97
N TYR A 88 1.39 14.43 -9.21
CA TYR A 88 1.60 13.27 -10.06
C TYR A 88 3.08 13.02 -10.36
N ARG A 89 3.49 11.75 -10.39
CA ARG A 89 4.85 11.30 -10.71
C ARG A 89 4.84 10.22 -11.80
N PRO A 90 4.42 10.58 -13.03
CA PRO A 90 4.44 9.67 -14.18
C PRO A 90 5.86 9.25 -14.60
N ASP A 91 6.89 9.88 -14.03
CA ASP A 91 8.28 9.49 -14.18
C ASP A 91 8.69 8.32 -13.28
N LEU A 92 7.86 7.95 -12.31
CA LEU A 92 8.08 6.80 -11.42
C LEU A 92 7.22 5.61 -11.85
N ASP A 93 5.91 5.82 -11.96
CA ASP A 93 4.95 4.83 -12.45
C ASP A 93 3.61 5.51 -12.78
N ASP A 94 2.72 4.78 -13.45
CA ASP A 94 1.44 5.28 -13.94
C ASP A 94 0.54 5.74 -12.80
N ALA A 95 0.49 5.01 -11.68
CA ALA A 95 -0.38 5.31 -10.54
C ALA A 95 0.25 6.24 -9.48
N VAL A 96 1.54 6.59 -9.59
CA VAL A 96 2.29 7.19 -8.48
C VAL A 96 2.03 8.69 -8.32
N VAL A 97 1.82 9.09 -7.06
CA VAL A 97 1.73 10.48 -6.63
C VAL A 97 2.67 10.76 -5.44
N ARG A 98 2.93 12.05 -5.20
CA ARG A 98 3.60 12.55 -3.99
C ARG A 98 2.64 13.39 -3.20
N LEU A 99 2.49 13.09 -1.91
CA LEU A 99 1.71 13.91 -0.98
C LEU A 99 2.49 15.17 -0.61
N GLY A 100 1.77 16.25 -0.28
CA GLY A 100 2.35 17.51 0.19
C GLY A 100 2.62 17.58 1.71
N GLY A 101 2.01 16.69 2.50
CA GLY A 101 2.15 16.67 3.96
C GLY A 101 1.55 15.42 4.62
N PRO A 102 1.71 15.29 5.95
CA PRO A 102 1.20 14.13 6.70
C PRO A 102 -0.30 13.96 6.52
N VAL A 103 -0.75 12.71 6.55
CA VAL A 103 -2.15 12.32 6.50
C VAL A 103 -2.64 12.15 7.92
N ALA A 104 -3.64 12.94 8.30
CA ALA A 104 -4.28 12.87 9.60
C ALA A 104 -5.33 11.74 9.64
N MET A 105 -5.60 11.22 10.85
CA MET A 105 -6.55 10.12 11.04
C MET A 105 -7.96 10.44 10.50
N ASP A 106 -8.39 11.70 10.54
CA ASP A 106 -9.69 12.13 10.02
C ASP A 106 -9.77 12.16 8.48
N GLN A 107 -8.62 12.09 7.80
CA GLN A 107 -8.52 11.93 6.34
C GLN A 107 -8.51 10.45 5.92
N VAL A 108 -8.30 9.53 6.85
CA VAL A 108 -8.24 8.09 6.57
C VAL A 108 -9.66 7.55 6.42
N ILE A 109 -9.90 6.88 5.29
CA ILE A 109 -11.12 6.14 5.01
C ILE A 109 -11.03 4.76 5.67
N ALA A 110 -9.98 4.02 5.34
CA ALA A 110 -9.81 2.63 5.72
C ALA A 110 -8.33 2.18 5.64
N ALA A 111 -8.04 1.04 6.25
CA ALA A 111 -6.85 0.25 5.93
C ALA A 111 -7.25 -1.06 5.25
N TYR A 112 -6.43 -1.48 4.31
CA TYR A 112 -6.46 -2.78 3.66
C TYR A 112 -5.28 -3.57 4.22
N VAL A 113 -5.50 -4.73 4.82
CA VAL A 113 -4.45 -5.50 5.49
C VAL A 113 -4.56 -6.97 5.11
N ASP A 114 -3.43 -7.59 4.81
CA ASP A 114 -3.36 -9.03 4.59
C ASP A 114 -3.89 -9.84 5.79
N ASN A 115 -4.59 -10.92 5.50
CA ASN A 115 -4.94 -11.92 6.50
C ASN A 115 -3.78 -12.89 6.76
N VAL A 116 -3.87 -13.65 7.85
CA VAL A 116 -2.87 -14.68 8.22
C VAL A 116 -2.56 -15.68 7.09
N GLY A 117 -3.52 -15.93 6.19
CA GLY A 117 -3.33 -16.83 5.05
C GLY A 117 -2.32 -16.35 4.00
N ALA A 118 -2.06 -15.04 3.93
CA ALA A 118 -1.11 -14.45 2.98
C ALA A 118 0.34 -14.48 3.50
N GLU A 119 0.54 -14.66 4.81
CA GLU A 119 1.86 -14.56 5.45
C GLU A 119 2.95 -15.42 4.78
N PRO A 120 2.71 -16.67 4.36
CA PRO A 120 3.74 -17.46 3.66
C PRO A 120 4.14 -16.86 2.30
N ALA A 121 3.17 -16.39 1.52
CA ALA A 121 3.41 -15.80 0.20
C ALA A 121 4.11 -14.44 0.34
N VAL A 122 3.66 -13.60 1.27
CA VAL A 122 4.29 -12.31 1.58
C VAL A 122 5.72 -12.49 2.07
N THR A 123 5.98 -13.48 2.93
CA THR A 123 7.35 -13.81 3.38
C THR A 123 8.25 -14.18 2.21
N ALA A 124 7.75 -15.01 1.30
CA ALA A 124 8.50 -15.41 0.11
C ALA A 124 8.77 -14.21 -0.81
N ALA A 125 7.76 -13.37 -1.05
CA ALA A 125 7.87 -12.16 -1.87
C ALA A 125 8.88 -11.16 -1.30
N ILE A 126 8.86 -10.92 0.01
CA ILE A 126 9.84 -10.05 0.69
C ILE A 126 11.27 -10.50 0.40
N ALA A 127 11.53 -11.81 0.39
CA ALA A 127 12.89 -12.35 0.18
C ALA A 127 13.42 -12.14 -1.25
N VAL A 128 12.55 -11.87 -2.22
CA VAL A 128 12.92 -11.79 -3.64
C VAL A 128 12.50 -10.48 -4.33
N ILE A 129 11.88 -9.53 -3.61
CA ILE A 129 11.35 -8.29 -4.20
C ILE A 129 12.42 -7.48 -4.93
N ASP A 130 13.65 -7.41 -4.41
CA ASP A 130 14.76 -6.71 -5.07
C ASP A 130 15.16 -7.38 -6.40
N ALA A 131 15.06 -8.71 -6.48
CA ALA A 131 15.35 -9.44 -7.71
C ALA A 131 14.22 -9.26 -8.74
N ALA A 132 12.97 -9.27 -8.29
CA ALA A 132 11.81 -8.95 -9.13
C ALA A 132 11.91 -7.52 -9.70
N ASP A 133 12.32 -6.54 -8.88
CA ASP A 133 12.55 -5.16 -9.31
C ASP A 133 13.66 -5.02 -10.37
N LEU A 134 14.57 -6.01 -10.44
CA LEU A 134 15.64 -6.09 -11.44
C LEU A 134 15.26 -6.95 -12.67
N GLY A 135 14.01 -7.41 -12.75
CA GLY A 135 13.46 -8.16 -13.88
C GLY A 135 13.74 -9.67 -13.86
N ASP A 136 13.96 -10.26 -12.67
CA ASP A 136 14.02 -11.72 -12.53
C ASP A 136 12.61 -12.32 -12.62
N GLU A 137 12.33 -13.04 -13.71
CA GLU A 137 11.00 -13.59 -14.01
C GLU A 137 10.50 -14.58 -12.93
N ASP A 138 11.39 -15.37 -12.32
CA ASP A 138 11.00 -16.31 -11.25
C ASP A 138 10.63 -15.54 -9.97
N ALA A 139 11.38 -14.48 -9.65
CA ALA A 139 11.06 -13.59 -8.54
C ALA A 139 9.75 -12.82 -8.75
N GLU A 140 9.49 -12.35 -9.97
CA GLU A 140 8.21 -11.69 -10.32
C GLU A 140 7.01 -12.61 -10.09
N LEU A 141 7.12 -13.90 -10.42
CA LEU A 141 6.07 -14.89 -10.14
C LEU A 141 5.81 -15.04 -8.64
N VAL A 142 6.87 -15.14 -7.82
CA VAL A 142 6.74 -15.24 -6.35
C VAL A 142 6.12 -13.99 -5.74
N VAL A 143 6.43 -12.81 -6.28
CA VAL A 143 5.78 -11.55 -5.87
C VAL A 143 4.31 -11.54 -6.30
N GLY A 144 4.00 -12.08 -7.48
CA GLY A 144 2.63 -12.29 -7.96
C GLY A 144 1.79 -13.16 -7.03
N ASP A 145 2.36 -14.26 -6.50
CA ASP A 145 1.66 -15.13 -5.54
C ASP A 145 1.22 -14.36 -4.28
N ALA A 146 1.99 -13.37 -3.83
CA ALA A 146 1.56 -12.49 -2.73
C ALA A 146 0.45 -11.52 -3.15
N GLN A 147 0.47 -11.04 -4.40
CA GLN A 147 -0.56 -10.15 -4.95
C GLN A 147 -1.92 -10.83 -5.16
N ASP A 148 -1.94 -12.14 -5.40
CA ASP A 148 -3.17 -12.93 -5.54
C ASP A 148 -3.99 -13.04 -4.23
N HIS A 149 -3.43 -12.62 -3.09
CA HIS A 149 -4.15 -12.54 -1.84
C HIS A 149 -4.93 -11.23 -1.70
N ASP A 150 -6.25 -11.35 -1.52
CA ASP A 150 -7.11 -10.21 -1.18
C ASP A 150 -6.74 -9.60 0.18
N LEU A 151 -6.68 -8.27 0.23
CA LEU A 151 -6.52 -7.52 1.48
C LEU A 151 -7.88 -7.31 2.16
N ALA A 152 -7.95 -7.60 3.47
CA ALA A 152 -9.15 -7.33 4.25
C ALA A 152 -9.32 -5.82 4.51
N TRP A 153 -10.54 -5.32 4.32
CA TRP A 153 -10.90 -3.93 4.54
C TRP A 153 -11.29 -3.68 6.00
N TYR A 154 -10.73 -2.63 6.60
CA TYR A 154 -11.03 -2.17 7.95
C TYR A 154 -11.29 -0.66 7.96
N ALA A 155 -12.42 -0.23 8.49
CA ALA A 155 -12.72 1.19 8.64
C ALA A 155 -11.71 1.87 9.58
N ASN A 156 -11.50 3.17 9.42
CA ASN A 156 -10.56 3.94 10.27
C ASN A 156 -10.79 3.74 11.79
N GLN A 157 -12.04 3.64 12.23
CA GLN A 157 -12.43 3.40 13.63
C GLN A 157 -12.10 1.99 14.15
N GLU A 158 -11.85 1.03 13.26
CA GLU A 158 -11.51 -0.35 13.60
C GLU A 158 -10.00 -0.54 13.77
N LEU A 159 -9.17 0.40 13.28
CA LEU A 159 -7.71 0.27 13.31
C LEU A 159 -7.13 0.06 14.72
N PRO A 160 -7.57 0.79 15.78
CA PRO A 160 -7.04 0.54 17.12
C PRO A 160 -7.32 -0.90 17.58
N PHE A 161 -8.54 -1.40 17.33
CA PHE A 161 -8.93 -2.76 17.73
C PHE A 161 -8.23 -3.84 16.90
N LEU A 162 -8.08 -3.63 15.59
CA LEU A 162 -7.33 -4.53 14.72
C LEU A 162 -5.90 -4.72 15.24
N LEU A 163 -5.21 -3.62 15.53
CA LEU A 163 -3.80 -3.64 15.93
C LEU A 163 -3.57 -4.21 17.33
N GLU A 164 -4.57 -4.17 18.22
CA GLU A 164 -4.52 -4.84 19.52
C GLU A 164 -4.63 -6.37 19.42
N LEU A 165 -5.21 -6.89 18.33
CA LEU A 165 -5.46 -8.32 18.12
C LEU A 165 -4.36 -9.04 17.32
N LEU A 166 -3.43 -8.29 16.72
CA LEU A 166 -2.30 -8.80 15.93
C LEU A 166 -1.06 -8.99 16.81
#